data_AF-A0A8S9WCE6-F1
#
_entry.id   AF-A0A8S9WCE6-F1
#
_cell.length_a   1.000
_cell.length_b   1.000
_cell.length_c   1.000
_cell.angle_alpha   90.00
_cell.angle_beta   90.00
_cell.angle_gamma   90.00
#
_symmetry.space_group_name_H-M   'P 1'
#
loop_
_entity.id
_entity.type
_entity.pdbx_description
1 polymer ?
#
loop_
_entity_poly.entity_id
_entity_poly.type
_entity_poly.pdbx_seq_one_letter_code
_entity_poly.pdbx_strand_id
1 'polypeptide(L)' 'MNEMTKEEEEVGSTLRELLSDAVTKTDTDALLLSGGLDTSIIAVLATKAGRNKKAVTVSIAGTPAADQDYAKIQRSRG' A
#
# COMPACT_ATOMS: atom_id res chain seq x y z
N MET A 1 1.68 22.72 -12.09
CA MET A 1 1.89 21.29 -12.32
C MET A 1 2.82 21.19 -13.51
N ASN A 2 4.00 20.60 -13.34
CA ASN A 2 4.89 20.33 -14.47
C ASN A 2 4.29 19.19 -15.28
N GLU A 3 4.26 19.29 -16.61
CA GLU A 3 3.86 18.15 -17.45
C GLU A 3 4.90 17.04 -17.32
N MET A 4 4.40 15.81 -17.14
CA MET A 4 5.23 14.62 -17.06
C MET A 4 5.70 14.25 -18.46
N THR A 5 7.00 14.00 -18.60
CA THR A 5 7.59 13.60 -19.87
C THR A 5 7.15 12.18 -20.26
N LYS A 6 7.25 11.84 -21.55
CA LYS A 6 6.93 10.48 -22.03
C LYS A 6 7.80 9.41 -21.36
N GLU A 7 9.08 9.72 -21.15
CA GLU A 7 10.04 8.83 -20.50
C GLU A 7 9.64 8.58 -19.03
N GLU A 8 9.26 9.63 -18.29
CA GLU A 8 8.79 9.50 -16.92
C GLU A 8 7.51 8.65 -16.82
N GLU A 9 6.59 8.78 -17.79
CA GLU A 9 5.37 7.95 -17.83
C GLU A 9 5.67 6.48 -18.17
N GLU A 10 6.60 6.20 -19.09
CA GLU A 10 7.04 4.83 -19.41
C GLU A 10 7.69 4.14 -18.21
N VAL A 11 8.58 4.85 -17.51
CA VAL A 11 9.19 4.36 -16.26
C VAL A 11 8.11 4.15 -15.19
N GLY A 12 7.18 5.09 -15.06
CA GLY A 12 6.06 5.00 -14.13
C GLY A 12 5.17 3.79 -14.40
N SER A 13 4.87 3.50 -15.67
CA SER A 13 4.08 2.33 -16.05
C SER A 13 4.82 1.04 -15.72
N THR A 14 6.09 0.96 -16.08
CA THR A 14 6.94 -0.21 -15.81
C THR A 14 7.02 -0.49 -14.30
N LEU A 15 7.19 0.55 -13.48
CA LEU A 15 7.25 0.41 -12.03
C LEU A 15 5.93 -0.12 -11.45
N ARG A 16 4.79 0.38 -11.93
CA ARG A 16 3.46 -0.07 -11.49
C ARG A 16 3.22 -1.54 -11.84
N GLU A 17 3.62 -1.96 -13.04
CA GLU A 17 3.53 -3.35 -13.48
C GLU A 17 4.39 -4.27 -12.62
N LEU A 18 5.68 -3.94 -12.47
CA LEU A 18 6.61 -4.74 -11.65
C LEU A 18 6.14 -4.88 -10.20
N LEU A 19 5.62 -3.80 -9.62
CA LEU A 19 5.13 -3.82 -8.25
C LEU A 19 3.85 -4.66 -8.12
N SER A 20 2.90 -4.52 -9.05
CA SER A 20 1.67 -5.31 -9.09
C SER A 20 1.97 -6.81 -9.24
N ASP A 21 2.94 -7.14 -10.09
CA ASP A 21 3.43 -8.50 -10.29
C ASP A 21 4.05 -9.09 -9.03
N ALA A 22 4.91 -8.32 -8.36
CA ALA A 22 5.55 -8.75 -7.12
C ALA A 22 4.52 -9.03 -6.02
N VAL A 23 3.52 -8.15 -5.87
CA VAL A 23 2.45 -8.34 -4.89
C VAL A 23 1.58 -9.56 -5.24
N THR A 24 1.24 -9.76 -6.50
CA THR A 24 0.40 -10.90 -6.93
C THR A 24 1.09 -12.25 -6.73
N LYS A 25 2.42 -12.30 -6.91
CA LYS A 25 3.25 -13.50 -6.74
C LYS A 25 3.57 -13.80 -5.27
N THR A 26 3.37 -12.84 -4.37
CA THR A 26 3.64 -13.02 -2.94
C THR A 26 2.41 -13.61 -2.24
N ASP A 27 2.55 -14.82 -1.72
CA ASP A 27 1.53 -15.42 -0.85
C ASP A 27 1.83 -15.04 0.61
N THR A 28 0.88 -14.34 1.24
CA THR A 28 1.00 -13.90 2.63
C THR A 28 -0.35 -13.96 3.34
N ASP A 29 -0.33 -14.23 4.64
CA ASP A 29 -1.52 -14.28 5.48
C ASP A 29 -1.91 -12.91 6.04
N ALA A 30 -0.96 -11.97 6.08
CA ALA A 30 -1.20 -10.62 6.59
C ALA A 30 -0.26 -9.58 5.98
N LEU A 31 -0.67 -8.32 6.06
CA LEU A 31 0.10 -7.14 5.68
C LEU A 31 0.28 -6.21 6.88
N LEU A 32 1.47 -5.63 7.02
CA LEU A 32 1.71 -4.51 7.92
C LEU A 32 1.19 -3.21 7.30
N LEU A 33 0.30 -2.52 8.00
CA LEU A 33 -0.32 -1.28 7.57
C LEU A 33 -0.01 -0.17 8.58
N SER A 34 0.98 0.66 8.30
CA SER A 34 1.31 1.81 9.14
C SER A 34 0.48 3.05 8.81
N GLY A 35 -0.21 3.07 7.65
CA GLY A 35 -0.85 4.28 7.12
C GLY A 35 0.11 5.18 6.32
N GLY A 36 1.40 4.81 6.24
CA GLY A 36 2.35 5.44 5.31
C GLY A 36 2.05 5.08 3.85
N LEU A 37 2.57 5.90 2.92
CA LEU A 37 2.33 5.75 1.48
C LEU A 37 2.70 4.35 0.96
N ASP A 38 3.88 3.86 1.30
CA ASP A 38 4.38 2.58 0.81
C ASP A 38 3.46 1.43 1.21
N THR A 39 3.13 1.33 2.50
CA THR A 39 2.22 0.29 3.01
C THR A 39 0.81 0.43 2.44
N SER A 40 0.38 1.66 2.13
CA SER A 40 -0.93 1.92 1.51
C SER A 40 -0.97 1.47 0.05
N ILE A 41 0.11 1.70 -0.73
CA ILE A 41 0.22 1.22 -2.11
C ILE A 41 0.16 -0.31 -2.13
N ILE A 42 0.97 -0.98 -1.29
CA ILE A 42 0.96 -2.45 -1.21
C ILE A 42 -0.41 -2.97 -0.77
N ALA A 43 -1.06 -2.34 0.21
CA ALA A 43 -2.39 -2.73 0.66
C ALA A 43 -3.42 -2.68 -0.47
N VAL A 44 -3.43 -1.61 -1.28
CA VAL A 44 -4.34 -1.49 -2.43
C VAL A 44 -4.07 -2.56 -3.48
N LEU A 45 -2.79 -2.79 -3.82
CA LEU A 45 -2.42 -3.81 -4.79
C LEU A 45 -2.78 -5.23 -4.30
N ALA A 46 -2.55 -5.51 -3.02
CA ALA A 46 -2.88 -6.79 -2.42
C ALA A 46 -4.40 -7.04 -2.41
N THR A 47 -5.20 -6.02 -2.11
CA THR A 47 -6.66 -6.15 -2.21
C THR A 47 -7.11 -6.38 -3.66
N LYS A 48 -6.59 -5.62 -4.63
CA LYS A 48 -6.92 -5.81 -6.06
C LYS A 48 -6.57 -7.21 -6.57
N ALA A 49 -5.49 -7.80 -6.05
CA ALA A 49 -5.07 -9.16 -6.38
C ALA A 49 -5.82 -10.26 -5.60
N GLY A 50 -6.76 -9.90 -4.71
CA GLY A 50 -7.50 -10.85 -3.86
C GLY A 50 -6.63 -11.51 -2.78
N ARG A 51 -5.49 -10.90 -2.41
CA ARG A 51 -4.50 -11.43 -1.47
C ARG A 51 -4.59 -10.85 -0.06
N ASN A 52 -5.41 -9.82 0.15
CA ASN A 52 -5.63 -9.25 1.48
C ASN A 52 -6.50 -10.17 2.34
N LYS A 53 -5.88 -10.89 3.28
CA LYS A 53 -6.60 -11.66 4.31
C LYS A 53 -6.70 -10.90 5.65
N LYS A 54 -5.64 -10.19 6.06
CA LYS A 54 -5.57 -9.42 7.33
C LYS A 54 -4.58 -8.25 7.20
N ALA A 55 -4.88 -7.13 7.86
CA ALA A 55 -3.97 -5.99 8.02
C ALA A 55 -3.65 -5.75 9.51
N VAL A 56 -2.38 -5.50 9.83
CA VAL A 56 -1.87 -5.33 11.20
C VAL A 56 -1.19 -3.98 11.33
N THR A 57 -1.54 -3.22 12.37
CA THR A 57 -0.93 -1.94 12.74
C THR A 57 -0.45 -2.04 14.19
N VAL A 58 0.71 -1.47 14.50
CA VAL A 58 1.28 -1.46 15.85
C VAL A 58 1.41 0.00 16.31
N SER A 59 1.08 0.26 17.57
CA SER A 59 1.23 1.57 18.21
C SER A 59 1.64 1.41 19.67
N ILE A 60 2.27 2.42 20.24
CA ILE A 60 2.59 2.46 21.67
C ILE A 60 1.36 2.91 22.46
N ALA A 61 1.03 2.18 23.53
CA ALA A 61 -0.10 2.52 24.38
C ALA A 61 0.17 3.83 25.15
N GLY A 62 -0.84 4.70 25.24
CA GLY A 62 -0.75 5.98 25.97
C GLY A 62 -0.03 7.10 25.22
N THR A 63 0.39 6.88 23.98
CA THR A 63 0.99 7.91 23.11
C THR A 63 0.06 8.27 21.96
N PRO A 64 0.06 9.54 21.48
CA PRO A 64 -0.64 9.89 20.25
C PRO A 64 -0.11 9.09 19.07
N ALA A 65 -0.98 8.29 18.44
CA ALA A 65 -0.63 7.46 17.30
C ALA A 65 -1.39 7.97 16.07
N ALA A 66 -0.94 9.09 15.51
CA ALA A 66 -1.59 9.74 14.37
C ALA A 66 -1.64 8.84 13.12
N ASP A 67 -0.68 7.93 13.01
CA ASP A 67 -0.56 6.89 11.99
C ASP A 67 -1.69 5.84 12.07
N GLN A 68 -2.24 5.57 13.26
CA GLN A 68 -3.39 4.68 13.40
C GLN A 68 -4.63 5.17 12.65
N ASP A 69 -4.89 6.47 12.65
CA ASP A 69 -6.08 7.01 12.01
C ASP A 69 -5.96 6.93 10.48
N TYR A 70 -4.76 7.15 9.94
CA TYR A 70 -4.47 6.91 8.52
C TYR A 70 -4.58 5.42 8.16
N ALA A 71 -4.05 4.51 8.99
CA ALA A 71 -4.18 3.07 8.78
C ALA A 71 -5.66 2.62 8.78
N LYS A 72 -6.49 3.17 9.68
CA LYS A 72 -7.95 2.92 9.70
C LYS A 72 -8.66 3.41 8.44
N ILE A 73 -8.34 4.61 7.97
CA ILE A 73 -8.92 5.16 6.72
C ILE A 73 -8.52 4.29 5.53
N GLN A 74 -7.28 3.83 5.47
CA GLN A 74 -6.83 2.99 4.37
C GLN A 74 -7.48 1.61 4.40
N ARG A 75 -7.68 1.04 5.60
CA ARG A 75 -8.41 -0.21 5.79
C ARG A 75 -9.86 -0.13 5.27
N SER A 76 -10.54 1.01 5.39
CA SER A 76 -11.92 1.14 4.89
C SER A 76 -12.01 1.37 3.37
N ARG A 77 -10.88 1.54 2.68
CA ARG A 77 -10.79 1.84 1.24
C ARG A 77 -10.25 0.71 0.37
N GLY A 78 -9.66 -0.33 0.97
CA GLY A 78 -9.22 -1.54 0.29
C GLY A 78 -10.28 -2.62 0.43
#